data_AF-A0A959DJ10-F1
#
_entry.id   AF-A0A959DJ10-F1
#
_cell.length_a   1.000
_cell.length_b   1.000
_cell.length_c   1.000
_cell.angle_alpha   90.00
_cell.angle_beta   90.00
_cell.angle_gamma   90.00
#
_symmetry.space_group_name_H-M   'P 1'
#
loop_
_entity.id
_entity.type
_entity.pdbx_description
1 polymer ?
#
loop_
_entity_poly.entity_id
_entity_poly.type
_entity_poly.pdbx_seq_one_letter_code
_entity_poly.pdbx_strand_id
1 'polypeptide(L)'
;MGFVRGTYGSTGVPGDTCALLQPYAAGSLIAMKTDLETGFEYRIQLNAKSFGQGQSVRFSFHTAPSSGGAAAGPDVALSSIDTDDPSLPGTEVASAAFTVDAAGTYWAVAQALGDSPSGWARYDNMVLERRPVNGCPSVAGPDVMICRGDTVQIGTGCLPEPHPLDSLEYCYSWIPEAGLDDPESAMPSATPQETTTYRVYVTASDGELVAEDEVTVKVNTVEVKILPEDPSLCYRNIPGARPGKEAPPAENRANGCAQDFIVLSLDGAYTTTEWSTGSAGGSIEVYEPGFYSVSATDANGCTGSAEVEVGMCTAPSLEITSCSLNHLFTTAL
;
A
#
# COMPACT_ATOMS: atom_id res chain seq x y z
N MET A 1 31.47 15.58 22.11
CA MET A 1 30.14 15.96 21.59
C MET A 1 29.42 14.67 21.26
N GLY A 2 28.35 14.36 21.96
CA GLY A 2 27.57 13.14 21.76
C GLY A 2 26.09 13.50 21.75
N PHE A 3 25.30 12.75 20.98
CA PHE A 3 23.85 12.84 21.02
C PHE A 3 23.37 12.41 22.41
N VAL A 4 22.65 13.28 23.10
CA VAL A 4 22.11 12.98 24.42
C VAL A 4 20.72 12.35 24.26
N ARG A 5 20.56 11.08 24.63
CA ARG A 5 19.24 10.54 25.01
C ARG A 5 19.08 10.79 26.51
N GLY A 6 18.25 11.75 26.89
CA GLY A 6 18.00 12.07 28.31
C GLY A 6 17.06 11.05 28.96
N THR A 7 17.30 10.77 30.23
CA THR A 7 16.60 9.78 31.06
C THR A 7 15.56 10.38 32.02
N TYR A 8 14.92 11.50 31.67
CA TYR A 8 13.76 12.01 32.42
C TYR A 8 12.79 12.70 31.45
N GLY A 9 11.61 12.09 31.29
CA GLY A 9 10.49 12.63 30.53
C GLY A 9 9.66 13.64 31.33
N SER A 10 8.92 14.51 30.64
CA SER A 10 8.16 15.61 31.26
C SER A 10 6.75 15.25 31.77
N THR A 11 6.25 14.03 31.62
CA THR A 11 5.70 13.47 30.38
C THR A 11 4.21 13.71 30.36
N GLY A 12 3.56 13.59 29.22
CA GLY A 12 2.16 13.18 29.26
C GLY A 12 1.97 11.69 29.56
N VAL A 13 2.87 10.82 29.10
CA VAL A 13 2.62 9.38 29.06
C VAL A 13 3.89 8.51 29.08
N PRO A 14 3.79 7.23 29.50
CA PRO A 14 4.93 6.31 29.55
C PRO A 14 5.52 6.03 28.15
N GLY A 15 6.76 6.45 27.91
CA GLY A 15 7.50 6.21 26.65
C GLY A 15 8.29 7.42 26.11
N ASP A 16 8.09 8.62 26.65
CA ASP A 16 8.75 9.85 26.19
C ASP A 16 10.27 9.89 26.45
N THR A 17 11.03 10.33 25.44
CA THR A 17 12.45 10.64 25.55
C THR A 17 12.69 12.13 25.28
N CYS A 18 13.01 12.90 26.33
CA CYS A 18 13.40 14.32 26.22
C CYS A 18 14.93 14.47 26.28
N ALA A 19 15.47 15.57 25.76
CA ALA A 19 16.87 15.97 25.91
C ALA A 19 17.00 17.17 26.88
N LEU A 20 17.59 16.92 28.05
CA LEU A 20 17.94 17.96 29.04
C LEU A 20 19.35 18.48 28.78
N LEU A 21 19.51 19.80 28.68
CA LEU A 21 20.81 20.46 28.56
C LEU A 21 21.11 21.25 29.83
N GLN A 22 21.95 20.68 30.70
CA GLN A 22 22.44 21.30 31.94
C GLN A 22 23.96 21.13 32.12
N PRO A 23 24.71 22.23 32.35
CA PRO A 23 24.33 23.62 32.03
C PRO A 23 23.98 23.72 30.54
N TYR A 24 23.25 24.78 30.13
CA TYR A 24 22.97 25.03 28.72
C TYR A 24 24.28 25.36 27.98
N ALA A 25 25.06 24.32 27.66
CA ALA A 25 26.39 24.45 27.12
C ALA A 25 26.28 24.74 25.64
N ALA A 26 26.74 25.93 25.24
CA ALA A 26 26.83 26.35 23.85
C ALA A 26 27.46 25.24 22.99
N GLY A 27 26.82 24.94 21.87
CA GLY A 27 27.26 23.88 20.96
C GLY A 27 26.68 22.48 21.25
N SER A 28 25.82 22.33 22.27
CA SER A 28 25.01 21.12 22.42
C SER A 28 24.03 20.99 21.25
N LEU A 29 23.83 19.75 20.75
CA LEU A 29 23.04 19.48 19.55
C LEU A 29 21.95 18.45 19.84
N ILE A 30 20.76 18.70 19.29
CA ILE A 30 19.74 17.68 19.02
C ILE A 30 19.65 17.55 17.51
N ALA A 31 19.59 16.31 17.02
CA ALA A 31 19.40 16.08 15.60
C ALA A 31 18.49 14.88 15.35
N MET A 32 17.75 14.95 14.25
CA MET A 32 17.06 13.81 13.66
C MET A 32 17.58 13.59 12.23
N LYS A 33 17.73 12.33 11.84
CA LYS A 33 18.02 11.96 10.46
C LYS A 33 16.69 11.74 9.74
N THR A 34 16.54 12.33 8.56
CA THR A 34 15.28 12.35 7.82
C THR A 34 15.53 12.52 6.32
N ASP A 35 14.60 12.05 5.50
CA ASP A 35 14.68 12.20 4.04
C ASP A 35 13.87 13.42 3.61
N LEU A 36 14.52 14.31 2.86
CA LEU A 36 13.91 15.53 2.32
C LEU A 36 13.83 15.43 0.81
N GLU A 37 12.80 16.06 0.24
CA GLU A 37 12.47 16.07 -1.17
C GLU A 37 12.47 17.52 -1.69
N THR A 38 12.88 17.71 -2.94
CA THR A 38 12.69 18.99 -3.63
C THR A 38 11.21 19.25 -3.85
N GLY A 39 10.77 20.52 -3.88
CA GLY A 39 9.37 20.87 -4.08
C GLY A 39 8.52 20.90 -2.81
N PHE A 40 9.15 20.67 -1.64
CA PHE A 40 8.56 20.87 -0.32
C PHE A 40 9.32 21.91 0.51
N GLU A 41 8.55 22.66 1.28
CA GLU A 41 8.99 23.56 2.33
C GLU A 41 8.90 22.83 3.67
N TYR A 42 9.91 23.02 4.50
CA TYR A 42 10.08 22.32 5.75
C TYR A 42 10.20 23.31 6.90
N ARG A 43 9.72 22.91 8.07
CA ARG A 43 9.87 23.67 9.31
C ARG A 43 10.25 22.72 10.45
N ILE A 44 11.32 23.04 11.17
CA ILE A 44 11.72 22.27 12.35
C ILE A 44 11.02 22.89 13.56
N GLN A 45 10.22 22.10 14.26
CA GLN A 45 9.53 22.47 15.48
C GLN A 45 10.14 21.74 16.68
N LEU A 46 10.21 22.43 17.81
CA LEU A 46 10.76 21.91 19.05
C LEU A 46 9.89 22.38 20.21
N ASN A 47 9.38 21.46 21.01
CA ASN A 47 8.76 21.83 22.27
C ASN A 47 9.87 22.05 23.32
N ALA A 48 9.98 23.27 23.83
CA ALA A 48 11.07 23.70 24.69
C ALA A 48 10.59 24.30 26.02
N LYS A 49 11.40 24.13 27.07
CA LYS A 49 11.35 24.88 28.33
C LYS A 49 12.73 25.43 28.62
N SER A 50 12.83 26.66 29.13
CA SER A 50 14.13 27.25 29.45
C SER A 50 14.08 28.13 30.69
N PHE A 51 15.20 28.24 31.36
CA PHE A 51 15.42 29.17 32.47
C PHE A 51 16.73 29.93 32.28
N GLY A 52 16.70 31.24 32.54
CA GLY A 52 17.82 32.15 32.38
C GLY A 52 17.78 32.98 31.09
N GLN A 53 18.39 34.17 31.13
CA GLN A 53 18.38 35.12 30.02
C GLN A 53 19.53 34.84 29.03
N GLY A 54 19.33 35.16 27.75
CA GLY A 54 20.37 35.12 26.71
C GLY A 54 20.60 33.76 26.03
N GLN A 55 19.68 32.81 26.17
CA GLN A 55 19.71 31.53 25.46
C GLN A 55 18.97 31.62 24.12
N SER A 56 19.49 30.96 23.10
CA SER A 56 18.85 30.87 21.78
C SER A 56 19.14 29.52 21.11
N VAL A 57 18.33 29.18 20.12
CA VAL A 57 18.48 27.96 19.32
C VAL A 57 18.71 28.33 17.87
N ARG A 58 19.70 27.70 17.27
CA ARG A 58 19.89 27.70 15.81
C ARG A 58 19.36 26.42 15.22
N PHE A 59 18.46 26.56 14.25
CA PHE A 59 18.00 25.44 13.44
C PHE A 59 18.83 25.36 12.15
N SER A 60 19.21 24.15 11.76
CA SER A 60 19.95 23.92 10.52
C SER A 60 19.65 22.56 9.91
N PHE A 61 19.98 22.41 8.63
CA PHE A 61 19.85 21.15 7.89
C PHE A 61 21.10 20.88 7.05
N HIS A 62 21.57 19.63 7.02
CA HIS A 62 22.75 19.24 6.24
C HIS A 62 22.91 17.71 6.14
N THR A 63 23.75 17.24 5.22
CA THR A 63 23.89 15.80 4.90
C THR A 63 24.80 15.00 5.84
N ALA A 64 25.49 15.66 6.77
CA ALA A 64 26.35 15.03 7.79
C ALA A 64 25.81 15.26 9.22
N PRO A 65 26.20 14.52 10.25
CA PRO A 65 25.83 14.83 11.64
C PRO A 65 26.85 15.77 12.32
N SER A 66 26.96 17.01 11.89
CA SER A 66 27.88 18.04 12.44
C SER A 66 27.16 19.32 12.87
N SER A 67 27.85 20.27 13.51
CA SER A 67 27.38 21.65 13.59
C SER A 67 27.75 22.39 12.29
N GLY A 68 26.94 23.37 11.87
CA GLY A 68 27.29 24.28 10.76
C GLY A 68 26.73 23.96 9.37
N GLY A 69 25.56 23.31 9.29
CA GLY A 69 24.82 23.20 8.02
C GLY A 69 24.13 24.49 7.58
N ALA A 70 23.34 24.40 6.51
CA ALA A 70 22.53 25.51 6.04
C ALA A 70 21.54 25.92 7.14
N ALA A 71 21.51 27.21 7.47
CA ALA A 71 20.62 27.72 8.51
C ALA A 71 19.16 27.66 8.04
N ALA A 72 18.27 27.11 8.88
CA ALA A 72 16.83 27.13 8.68
C ALA A 72 16.23 28.44 9.23
N GLY A 73 16.78 29.57 8.81
CA GLY A 73 16.41 30.90 9.29
C GLY A 73 17.25 31.46 10.45
N PRO A 74 16.79 32.56 11.08
CA PRO A 74 17.51 33.22 12.18
C PRO A 74 17.45 32.40 13.49
N ASP A 75 18.34 32.74 14.41
CA ASP A 75 18.36 32.13 15.75
C ASP A 75 17.11 32.52 16.54
N VAL A 76 16.48 31.55 17.21
CA VAL A 76 15.25 31.74 17.98
C VAL A 76 15.61 31.92 19.45
N ALA A 77 15.29 33.08 20.02
CA ALA A 77 15.52 33.35 21.44
C ALA A 77 14.58 32.52 22.34
N LEU A 78 15.14 31.93 23.40
CA LEU A 78 14.38 31.16 24.39
C LEU A 78 13.98 31.99 25.62
N SER A 79 14.43 33.24 25.73
CA SER A 79 14.18 34.11 26.88
C SER A 79 12.70 34.42 27.16
N SER A 80 11.79 34.10 26.23
CA SER A 80 10.34 34.25 26.38
C SER A 80 9.61 32.97 26.83
N ILE A 81 10.33 31.86 27.06
CA ILE A 81 9.79 30.52 27.35
C ILE A 81 10.06 30.16 28.83
N ASP A 82 10.14 31.17 29.70
CA ASP A 82 10.44 31.02 31.11
C ASP A 82 9.27 30.32 31.84
N THR A 83 9.31 28.99 31.83
CA THR A 83 8.35 28.11 32.50
C THR A 83 9.11 27.26 33.51
N ASP A 84 9.50 27.87 34.63
CA ASP A 84 10.08 27.16 35.77
C ASP A 84 9.11 26.14 36.41
N ASP A 85 7.82 26.21 36.06
CA ASP A 85 6.81 25.28 36.52
C ASP A 85 6.90 23.93 35.77
N PRO A 86 7.27 22.83 36.43
CA PRO A 86 7.33 21.52 35.80
C PRO A 86 5.96 20.99 35.37
N SER A 87 4.86 21.52 35.90
CA SER A 87 3.49 21.09 35.60
C SER A 87 2.88 21.71 34.35
N LEU A 88 3.47 22.81 33.82
CA LEU A 88 3.02 23.43 32.58
C LEU A 88 3.65 22.73 31.37
N PRO A 89 2.98 22.59 30.22
CA PRO A 89 3.61 22.09 28.99
C PRO A 89 4.72 23.05 28.52
N GLY A 90 5.70 22.55 27.76
CA GLY A 90 6.69 23.43 27.14
C GLY A 90 6.08 24.26 26.00
N THR A 91 6.76 25.33 25.61
CA THR A 91 6.34 26.19 24.51
C THR A 91 6.97 25.70 23.21
N GLU A 92 6.19 25.66 22.13
CA GLU A 92 6.70 25.36 20.81
C GLU A 92 7.56 26.51 20.28
N VAL A 93 8.76 26.20 19.81
CA VAL A 93 9.60 27.07 19.00
C VAL A 93 9.85 26.42 17.65
N ALA A 94 9.93 27.23 16.61
CA ALA A 94 10.08 26.73 15.25
C ALA A 94 11.10 27.54 14.46
N SER A 95 11.77 26.86 13.53
CA SER A 95 12.61 27.48 12.52
C SER A 95 11.80 28.39 11.58
N ALA A 96 12.48 29.19 10.76
CA ALA A 96 11.86 29.66 9.54
C ALA A 96 11.61 28.48 8.61
N ALA A 97 10.69 28.66 7.67
CA ALA A 97 10.45 27.66 6.66
C ALA A 97 11.61 27.63 5.64
N PHE A 98 11.99 26.45 5.14
CA PHE A 98 13.14 26.27 4.26
C PHE A 98 12.92 25.16 3.22
N THR A 99 13.65 25.21 2.11
CA THR A 99 13.61 24.20 1.03
C THR A 99 14.95 23.51 0.88
N VAL A 100 14.97 22.37 0.17
CA VAL A 100 16.19 21.70 -0.26
C VAL A 100 16.33 21.74 -1.79
N ASP A 101 17.56 21.92 -2.27
CA ASP A 101 17.89 21.96 -3.70
C ASP A 101 18.05 20.57 -4.32
N ALA A 102 18.20 19.53 -3.48
CA ALA A 102 18.32 18.14 -3.91
C ALA A 102 17.59 17.22 -2.94
N ALA A 103 16.91 16.21 -3.46
CA ALA A 103 16.31 15.17 -2.64
C ALA A 103 17.42 14.29 -2.05
N GLY A 104 17.24 13.85 -0.80
CA GLY A 104 18.20 12.97 -0.15
C GLY A 104 18.06 12.96 1.36
N THR A 105 19.01 12.31 2.02
CA THR A 105 19.00 12.17 3.47
C THR A 105 19.74 13.33 4.15
N TYR A 106 19.05 14.01 5.04
CA TYR A 106 19.53 15.15 5.81
C TYR A 106 19.46 14.88 7.32
N TRP A 107 20.21 15.67 8.06
CA TRP A 107 20.09 15.87 9.48
C TRP A 107 19.43 17.21 9.72
N ALA A 108 18.25 17.20 10.34
CA ALA A 108 17.66 18.41 10.91
C ALA A 108 18.21 18.58 12.32
N VAL A 109 18.79 19.74 12.61
CA VAL A 109 19.60 19.98 13.81
C VAL A 109 19.14 21.24 14.53
N ALA A 110 18.92 21.13 15.84
CA ALA A 110 18.76 22.24 16.77
C ALA A 110 20.03 22.37 17.62
N GLN A 111 20.71 23.51 17.51
CA GLN A 111 21.93 23.82 18.24
C GLN A 111 21.67 24.85 19.32
N ALA A 112 22.10 24.54 20.54
CA ALA A 112 22.08 25.47 21.67
C ALA A 112 23.13 26.58 21.50
N LEU A 113 22.69 27.83 21.64
CA LEU A 113 23.52 29.04 21.58
C LEU A 113 23.36 29.91 22.83
N GLY A 114 24.47 30.47 23.30
CA GLY A 114 24.51 31.36 24.46
C GLY A 114 25.28 30.76 25.63
N ASP A 115 25.89 31.63 26.42
CA ASP A 115 26.84 31.27 27.50
C ASP A 115 26.26 31.63 28.87
N SER A 116 25.06 31.13 29.20
CA SER A 116 24.49 31.33 30.54
C SER A 116 24.99 30.24 31.49
N PRO A 117 25.93 30.54 32.43
CA PRO A 117 26.51 29.53 33.31
C PRO A 117 25.52 28.95 34.33
N SER A 118 24.36 29.61 34.52
CA SER A 118 23.28 29.20 35.43
C SER A 118 21.98 28.83 34.71
N GLY A 119 21.95 28.85 33.37
CA GLY A 119 20.76 28.58 32.60
C GLY A 119 20.62 27.10 32.21
N TRP A 120 19.39 26.67 31.98
CA TRP A 120 19.09 25.34 31.46
C TRP A 120 17.99 25.38 30.41
N ALA A 121 17.98 24.43 29.49
CA ALA A 121 16.84 24.19 28.62
C ALA A 121 16.53 22.69 28.53
N ARG A 122 15.24 22.39 28.37
CA ARG A 122 14.72 21.06 28.11
C ARG A 122 14.02 21.09 26.77
N TYR A 123 14.29 20.05 25.99
CA TYR A 123 13.68 19.83 24.70
C TYR A 123 12.95 18.51 24.74
N ASP A 124 11.68 18.51 24.36
CA ASP A 124 10.82 17.34 24.43
C ASP A 124 10.77 16.64 23.07
N ASN A 125 9.82 17.05 22.23
CA ASN A 125 9.65 16.51 20.88
C ASN A 125 10.24 17.45 19.83
N MET A 126 11.02 16.90 18.89
CA MET A 126 11.47 17.60 17.70
C MET A 126 10.72 17.04 16.49
N VAL A 127 9.88 17.87 15.88
CA VAL A 127 9.04 17.50 14.75
C VAL A 127 9.53 18.23 13.50
N LEU A 128 9.54 17.54 12.37
CA LEU A 128 9.75 18.17 11.08
C LEU A 128 8.39 18.27 10.39
N GLU A 129 7.90 19.48 10.26
CA GLU A 129 6.72 19.77 9.48
C GLU A 129 7.11 19.89 8.01
N ARG A 130 6.38 19.19 7.14
CA ARG A 130 6.54 19.23 5.68
C ARG A 130 5.29 19.86 5.08
N ARG A 131 5.48 20.86 4.23
CA ARG A 131 4.45 21.52 3.43
C ARG A 131 4.92 21.59 1.98
N PRO A 132 4.08 21.52 0.96
CA PRO A 132 4.48 21.83 -0.41
C PRO A 132 4.91 23.30 -0.51
N VAL A 133 5.94 23.62 -1.30
CA VAL A 133 6.46 25.02 -1.38
C VAL A 133 5.46 25.97 -2.07
N ASN A 134 4.42 25.45 -2.72
CA ASN A 134 3.36 26.25 -3.35
C ASN A 134 2.03 25.47 -3.33
N GLY A 135 1.10 25.84 -2.45
CA GLY A 135 -0.30 25.40 -2.50
C GLY A 135 -0.55 23.89 -2.49
N CYS A 136 -1.79 23.52 -2.85
CA CYS A 136 -2.22 22.13 -3.02
C CYS A 136 -1.43 21.46 -4.17
N PRO A 137 -0.67 20.39 -3.89
CA PRO A 137 0.19 19.76 -4.89
C PRO A 137 -0.61 18.95 -5.92
N SER A 138 -1.81 18.52 -5.53
CA SER A 138 -2.78 17.82 -6.38
C SER A 138 -4.15 17.93 -5.72
N VAL A 139 -5.16 18.32 -6.49
CA VAL A 139 -6.56 18.37 -6.06
C VAL A 139 -7.16 16.97 -6.11
N ALA A 140 -6.75 16.14 -7.07
CA ALA A 140 -7.28 14.81 -7.25
C ALA A 140 -6.65 13.76 -6.32
N GLY A 141 -5.43 14.01 -5.84
CA GLY A 141 -4.64 13.07 -5.05
C GLY A 141 -3.80 12.13 -5.92
N PRO A 142 -2.95 11.30 -5.30
CA PRO A 142 -2.10 10.36 -6.03
C PRO A 142 -2.91 9.19 -6.60
N ASP A 143 -2.37 8.54 -7.64
CA ASP A 143 -2.88 7.26 -8.14
C ASP A 143 -2.97 6.21 -7.02
N VAL A 144 -4.03 5.41 -7.05
CA VAL A 144 -4.30 4.35 -6.07
C VAL A 144 -4.55 3.01 -6.74
N MET A 145 -4.30 1.92 -6.02
CA MET A 145 -4.62 0.56 -6.44
C MET A 145 -5.63 -0.06 -5.48
N ILE A 146 -6.69 -0.64 -6.01
CA ILE A 146 -7.77 -1.30 -5.25
C ILE A 146 -8.09 -2.68 -5.86
N CYS A 147 -8.75 -3.55 -5.11
CA CYS A 147 -9.33 -4.76 -5.69
C CYS A 147 -10.67 -4.45 -6.36
N ARG A 148 -11.11 -5.30 -7.28
CA ARG A 148 -12.41 -5.13 -7.94
C ARG A 148 -13.56 -5.07 -6.93
N GLY A 149 -14.31 -3.98 -6.97
CA GLY A 149 -15.48 -3.76 -6.09
C GLY A 149 -15.14 -3.07 -4.76
N ASP A 150 -13.87 -2.84 -4.46
CA ASP A 150 -13.47 -2.01 -3.33
C ASP A 150 -13.81 -0.54 -3.58
N THR A 151 -13.89 0.22 -2.48
CA THR A 151 -14.16 1.66 -2.51
C THR A 151 -12.97 2.42 -1.92
N VAL A 152 -12.60 3.53 -2.55
CA VAL A 152 -11.52 4.42 -2.10
C VAL A 152 -11.96 5.86 -2.19
N GLN A 153 -11.58 6.70 -1.22
CA GLN A 153 -11.81 8.13 -1.30
C GLN A 153 -10.74 8.75 -2.21
N ILE A 154 -11.18 9.51 -3.21
CA ILE A 154 -10.31 10.32 -4.08
C ILE A 154 -10.57 11.80 -3.83
N GLY A 155 -9.67 12.67 -4.29
CA GLY A 155 -9.70 14.09 -3.97
C GLY A 155 -9.04 14.42 -2.63
N THR A 156 -8.46 15.61 -2.53
CA THR A 156 -7.71 16.05 -1.34
C THR A 156 -8.40 17.17 -0.56
N GLY A 157 -9.42 17.80 -1.15
CA GLY A 157 -10.11 18.97 -0.59
C GLY A 157 -9.26 20.24 -0.51
N CYS A 158 -8.01 20.22 -0.99
CA CYS A 158 -7.18 21.42 -1.08
C CYS A 158 -7.28 22.10 -2.46
N LEU A 159 -6.83 23.36 -2.55
CA LEU A 159 -6.79 24.13 -3.80
C LEU A 159 -5.41 24.77 -4.04
N PRO A 160 -4.94 24.84 -5.30
CA PRO A 160 -3.69 25.50 -5.63
C PRO A 160 -3.79 27.00 -5.34
N GLU A 161 -2.70 27.61 -4.84
CA GLU A 161 -2.63 29.06 -4.68
C GLU A 161 -2.14 29.75 -5.97
N PRO A 162 -2.56 31.00 -6.25
CA PRO A 162 -3.51 31.80 -5.49
C PRO A 162 -4.95 31.42 -5.84
N HIS A 163 -5.72 30.93 -4.87
CA HIS A 163 -7.16 30.78 -5.03
C HIS A 163 -7.85 32.09 -4.63
N PRO A 164 -8.87 32.55 -5.37
CA PRO A 164 -9.49 33.84 -5.13
C PRO A 164 -10.28 33.84 -3.81
N LEU A 165 -9.87 34.72 -2.87
CA LEU A 165 -10.53 35.22 -1.64
C LEU A 165 -11.40 34.24 -0.81
N ASP A 166 -11.25 34.27 0.52
CA ASP A 166 -12.04 33.52 1.54
C ASP A 166 -13.60 33.64 1.46
N SER A 167 -14.16 34.31 0.44
CA SER A 167 -15.58 34.59 0.25
C SER A 167 -16.22 33.93 -0.98
N LEU A 168 -15.49 33.15 -1.78
CA LEU A 168 -16.06 32.43 -2.92
C LEU A 168 -16.37 30.98 -2.56
N GLU A 169 -17.51 30.48 -3.04
CA GLU A 169 -17.82 29.05 -3.04
C GLU A 169 -17.16 28.37 -4.25
N TYR A 170 -16.73 27.12 -4.06
CA TYR A 170 -16.09 26.31 -5.10
C TYR A 170 -17.01 25.15 -5.50
N CYS A 171 -17.10 24.89 -6.81
CA CYS A 171 -17.86 23.79 -7.39
C CYS A 171 -16.88 22.78 -7.99
N TYR A 172 -17.07 21.50 -7.68
CA TYR A 172 -16.28 20.39 -8.21
C TYR A 172 -17.09 19.65 -9.27
N SER A 173 -16.41 19.09 -10.26
CA SER A 173 -17.02 18.23 -11.26
C SER A 173 -16.04 17.13 -11.65
N TRP A 174 -16.41 15.88 -11.35
CA TRP A 174 -15.61 14.70 -11.62
C TRP A 174 -16.12 13.92 -12.83
N ILE A 175 -15.21 13.52 -13.73
CA ILE A 175 -15.55 12.75 -14.94
C ILE A 175 -14.55 11.59 -15.11
N PRO A 176 -15.02 10.36 -15.40
CA PRO A 176 -16.42 9.96 -15.52
C PRO A 176 -17.14 9.96 -14.16
N GLU A 177 -18.46 10.20 -14.15
CA GLU A 177 -19.26 10.11 -12.91
C GLU A 177 -19.51 8.65 -12.47
N ALA A 178 -19.37 7.71 -13.42
CA ALA A 178 -19.65 6.30 -13.20
C ALA A 178 -18.72 5.73 -12.12
N GLY A 179 -19.31 5.21 -11.05
CA GLY A 179 -18.57 4.64 -9.93
C GLY A 179 -18.23 5.64 -8.82
N LEU A 180 -18.66 6.90 -8.91
CA LEU A 180 -18.56 7.88 -7.83
C LEU A 180 -19.87 7.93 -7.02
N ASP A 181 -19.77 8.21 -5.72
CA ASP A 181 -20.93 8.46 -4.84
C ASP A 181 -21.54 9.84 -5.06
N ASP A 182 -20.69 10.86 -5.19
CA ASP A 182 -21.07 12.27 -5.41
C ASP A 182 -20.01 12.97 -6.29
N PRO A 183 -20.21 13.05 -7.63
CA PRO A 183 -19.25 13.67 -8.54
C PRO A 183 -19.10 15.19 -8.38
N GLU A 184 -19.84 15.84 -7.48
CA GLU A 184 -19.72 17.27 -7.15
C GLU A 184 -19.00 17.51 -5.80
N SER A 185 -18.59 16.43 -5.12
CA SER A 185 -17.82 16.50 -3.87
C SER A 185 -16.36 16.84 -4.11
N ALA A 186 -15.75 17.57 -3.18
CA ALA A 186 -14.31 17.81 -3.15
C ALA A 186 -13.50 16.51 -2.89
N MET A 187 -14.13 15.51 -2.26
CA MET A 187 -13.51 14.23 -1.93
C MET A 187 -14.53 13.07 -2.07
N PRO A 188 -14.91 12.67 -3.29
CA PRO A 188 -15.86 11.58 -3.48
C PRO A 188 -15.27 10.22 -3.15
N SER A 189 -16.16 9.26 -2.87
CA SER A 189 -15.84 7.83 -2.82
C SER A 189 -15.97 7.22 -4.22
N ALA A 190 -14.92 6.55 -4.68
CA ALA A 190 -14.86 5.88 -5.97
C ALA A 190 -14.86 4.35 -5.82
N THR A 191 -15.77 3.68 -6.53
CA THR A 191 -15.93 2.21 -6.62
C THR A 191 -15.91 1.72 -8.08
N PRO A 192 -14.86 2.01 -8.87
CA PRO A 192 -14.79 1.57 -10.25
C PRO A 192 -14.67 0.04 -10.36
N GLN A 193 -15.25 -0.54 -11.42
CA GLN A 193 -15.18 -1.98 -11.71
C GLN A 193 -13.97 -2.37 -12.57
N GLU A 194 -13.38 -1.38 -13.26
CA GLU A 194 -12.23 -1.51 -14.14
C GLU A 194 -11.30 -0.33 -13.88
N THR A 195 -10.03 -0.43 -14.28
CA THR A 195 -9.08 0.68 -14.10
C THR A 195 -9.61 1.95 -14.76
N THR A 196 -9.84 2.98 -13.95
CA THR A 196 -10.53 4.20 -14.37
C THR A 196 -9.70 5.41 -13.95
N THR A 197 -9.49 6.33 -14.89
CA THR A 197 -8.90 7.64 -14.61
C THR A 197 -10.02 8.67 -14.46
N TYR A 198 -10.12 9.26 -13.28
CA TYR A 198 -11.04 10.34 -12.98
C TYR A 198 -10.33 11.69 -13.14
N ARG A 199 -10.97 12.64 -13.79
CA ARG A 199 -10.54 14.04 -13.89
C ARG A 199 -11.45 14.90 -13.04
N VAL A 200 -10.88 15.84 -12.30
CA VAL A 200 -11.61 16.84 -11.53
C VAL A 200 -11.43 18.21 -12.16
N TYR A 201 -12.53 18.93 -12.28
CA TYR A 201 -12.58 20.35 -12.60
C TYR A 201 -13.08 21.11 -11.37
N VAL A 202 -12.33 22.11 -10.92
CA VAL A 202 -12.76 23.01 -9.85
C VAL A 202 -13.00 24.39 -10.42
N THR A 203 -14.20 24.91 -10.19
CA THR A 203 -14.59 26.26 -10.59
C THR A 203 -14.97 27.09 -9.37
N ALA A 204 -14.65 28.38 -9.39
CA ALA A 204 -15.17 29.33 -8.41
C ALA A 204 -16.58 29.79 -8.79
N SER A 205 -17.35 30.28 -7.82
CA SER A 205 -18.74 30.74 -8.01
C SER A 205 -18.92 31.89 -9.03
N ASP A 206 -17.84 32.55 -9.45
CA ASP A 206 -17.83 33.54 -10.53
C ASP A 206 -17.61 32.92 -11.94
N GLY A 207 -17.41 31.61 -11.99
CA GLY A 207 -17.22 30.82 -13.22
C GLY A 207 -15.76 30.64 -13.63
N GLU A 208 -14.78 31.11 -12.85
CA GLU A 208 -13.36 30.90 -13.15
C GLU A 208 -12.92 29.45 -12.88
N LEU A 209 -12.15 28.85 -13.79
CA LEU A 209 -11.51 27.55 -13.57
C LEU A 209 -10.30 27.73 -12.65
N VAL A 210 -10.37 27.13 -11.46
CA VAL A 210 -9.36 27.22 -10.40
C VAL A 210 -8.33 26.10 -10.53
N ALA A 211 -8.78 24.90 -10.86
CA ALA A 211 -7.91 23.73 -11.00
C ALA A 211 -8.50 22.70 -11.97
N GLU A 212 -7.60 21.99 -12.65
CA GLU A 212 -7.87 20.74 -13.36
C GLU A 212 -6.80 19.74 -12.94
N ASP A 213 -7.23 18.53 -12.59
CA ASP A 213 -6.32 17.46 -12.15
C ASP A 213 -6.89 16.07 -12.45
N GLU A 214 -6.08 15.04 -12.35
CA GLU A 214 -6.48 13.65 -12.57
C GLU A 214 -5.94 12.68 -11.53
N VAL A 215 -6.67 11.60 -11.30
CA VAL A 215 -6.26 10.46 -10.47
C VAL A 215 -6.65 9.17 -11.16
N THR A 216 -5.72 8.21 -11.23
CA THR A 216 -6.00 6.87 -11.75
C THR A 216 -6.25 5.90 -10.60
N VAL A 217 -7.47 5.35 -10.57
CA VAL A 217 -7.83 4.23 -9.71
C VAL A 217 -7.60 2.94 -10.48
N LYS A 218 -6.48 2.28 -10.19
CA LYS A 218 -6.11 0.99 -10.79
C LYS A 218 -6.88 -0.12 -10.09
N VAL A 219 -7.73 -0.80 -10.85
CA VAL A 219 -8.49 -1.94 -10.36
C VAL A 219 -7.72 -3.20 -10.69
N ASN A 220 -7.31 -3.91 -9.65
CA ASN A 220 -6.66 -5.19 -9.76
C ASN A 220 -7.70 -6.31 -9.75
N THR A 221 -7.74 -7.06 -10.84
CA THR A 221 -8.63 -8.21 -11.05
C THR A 221 -7.80 -9.48 -11.07
N VAL A 222 -8.10 -10.41 -10.15
CA VAL A 222 -7.41 -11.70 -10.09
C VAL A 222 -8.20 -12.72 -10.90
N GLU A 223 -7.73 -13.00 -12.11
CA GLU A 223 -8.26 -14.07 -12.96
C GLU A 223 -7.58 -15.40 -12.60
N VAL A 224 -8.35 -16.34 -12.05
CA VAL A 224 -7.86 -17.66 -11.70
C VAL A 224 -8.22 -18.66 -12.80
N LYS A 225 -7.25 -19.44 -13.24
CA LYS A 225 -7.43 -20.49 -14.24
C LYS A 225 -6.87 -21.82 -13.74
N ILE A 226 -7.69 -22.86 -13.81
CA ILE A 226 -7.31 -24.25 -13.47
C ILE A 226 -6.98 -24.99 -14.77
N LEU A 227 -5.87 -25.74 -14.77
CA LEU A 227 -5.44 -26.60 -15.86
C LEU A 227 -5.42 -28.07 -15.44
N PRO A 228 -5.76 -29.00 -16.35
CA PRO A 228 -6.30 -28.74 -17.70
C PRO A 228 -7.76 -28.23 -17.64
N GLU A 229 -8.24 -27.58 -18.72
CA GLU A 229 -9.59 -26.98 -18.79
C GLU A 229 -10.71 -28.04 -18.75
N ASP A 230 -10.50 -29.20 -19.39
CA ASP A 230 -11.45 -30.33 -19.40
C ASP A 230 -10.79 -31.60 -18.80
N PRO A 231 -10.56 -31.63 -17.47
CA PRO A 231 -9.91 -32.77 -16.83
C PRO A 231 -10.83 -34.00 -16.84
N SER A 232 -10.28 -35.15 -17.18
CA SER A 232 -11.02 -36.43 -17.12
C SER A 232 -10.18 -37.53 -16.50
N LEU A 233 -10.79 -38.29 -15.58
CA LEU A 233 -10.20 -39.48 -14.99
C LEU A 233 -10.49 -40.69 -15.91
N CYS A 234 -9.43 -41.27 -16.48
CA CYS A 234 -9.50 -42.50 -17.26
C CYS A 234 -9.01 -43.65 -16.39
N TYR A 235 -9.79 -44.71 -16.24
CA TYR A 235 -9.25 -45.95 -15.67
C TYR A 235 -8.33 -46.62 -16.71
N ARG A 236 -7.13 -47.02 -16.29
CA ARG A 236 -6.27 -47.94 -17.03
C ARG A 236 -7.02 -49.23 -17.26
N ASN A 237 -7.53 -49.38 -18.47
CA ASN A 237 -7.91 -50.68 -18.99
C ASN A 237 -6.63 -51.51 -19.10
N ILE A 238 -6.39 -52.42 -18.15
CA ILE A 238 -5.25 -53.35 -18.22
C ILE A 238 -5.46 -54.22 -19.47
N PRO A 239 -4.63 -54.09 -20.53
CA PRO A 239 -4.79 -54.89 -21.73
C PRO A 239 -4.42 -56.34 -21.37
N GLY A 240 -5.43 -57.19 -21.14
CA GLY A 240 -5.23 -58.59 -20.75
C GLY A 240 -6.24 -59.16 -19.76
N ALA A 241 -7.12 -58.34 -19.16
CA ALA A 241 -8.21 -58.86 -18.34
C ALA A 241 -9.24 -59.57 -19.22
N ARG A 242 -9.30 -60.91 -19.14
CA ARG A 242 -10.33 -61.71 -19.84
C ARG A 242 -11.71 -61.36 -19.29
N PRO A 243 -12.75 -61.21 -20.13
CA PRO A 243 -14.12 -61.06 -19.65
C PRO A 243 -14.53 -62.33 -18.89
N GLY A 244 -14.88 -62.20 -17.62
CA GLY A 244 -15.54 -63.27 -16.86
C GLY A 244 -14.69 -64.12 -15.90
N LYS A 245 -13.61 -63.59 -15.31
CA LYS A 245 -13.08 -64.16 -14.05
C LYS A 245 -12.97 -63.10 -12.96
N GLU A 246 -13.38 -63.51 -11.78
CA GLU A 246 -13.73 -62.76 -10.58
C GLU A 246 -12.77 -61.62 -10.24
N ALA A 247 -13.36 -60.53 -9.69
CA ALA A 247 -12.62 -59.51 -8.98
C ALA A 247 -11.74 -60.14 -7.89
N PRO A 248 -10.48 -59.73 -7.72
CA PRO A 248 -9.62 -60.32 -6.72
C PRO A 248 -10.16 -60.08 -5.30
N PRO A 249 -9.97 -61.01 -4.35
CA PRO A 249 -10.44 -60.86 -2.97
C PRO A 249 -9.78 -59.67 -2.27
N ALA A 250 -10.52 -59.04 -1.37
CA ALA A 250 -10.22 -57.76 -0.71
C ALA A 250 -9.02 -57.76 0.28
N GLU A 251 -8.08 -58.71 0.18
CA GLU A 251 -7.01 -58.93 1.18
C GLU A 251 -5.57 -58.68 0.67
N ASN A 252 -5.38 -58.26 -0.60
CA ASN A 252 -4.11 -57.70 -1.07
C ASN A 252 -4.07 -56.17 -0.92
N ARG A 253 -3.96 -55.72 0.33
CA ARG A 253 -3.77 -54.30 0.70
C ARG A 253 -2.32 -53.82 0.58
N ALA A 254 -1.52 -54.34 -0.37
CA ALA A 254 -0.08 -54.06 -0.43
C ALA A 254 0.60 -53.99 -1.81
N ASN A 255 -0.10 -54.02 -2.96
CA ASN A 255 0.52 -53.73 -4.26
C ASN A 255 -0.51 -53.39 -5.36
N GLY A 256 -0.49 -52.17 -5.88
CA GLY A 256 -0.68 -51.95 -7.33
C GLY A 256 -2.04 -51.51 -7.89
N CYS A 257 -2.98 -50.99 -7.10
CA CYS A 257 -3.99 -50.10 -7.68
C CYS A 257 -3.35 -48.71 -7.83
N ALA A 258 -2.65 -48.48 -8.94
CA ALA A 258 -2.45 -47.11 -9.38
C ALA A 258 -3.85 -46.57 -9.70
N GLN A 259 -4.47 -45.85 -8.76
CA GLN A 259 -5.61 -45.03 -9.12
C GLN A 259 -5.06 -43.98 -10.08
N ASP A 260 -5.59 -43.94 -11.29
CA ASP A 260 -5.25 -42.87 -12.21
C ASP A 260 -5.76 -41.58 -11.54
N PHE A 261 -4.82 -40.70 -11.23
CA PHE A 261 -5.09 -39.37 -10.70
C PHE A 261 -4.84 -38.36 -11.80
N ILE A 262 -5.49 -37.20 -11.70
CA ILE A 262 -5.18 -36.04 -12.51
C ILE A 262 -4.61 -34.95 -11.61
N VAL A 263 -3.62 -34.24 -12.12
CA VAL A 263 -3.08 -33.05 -11.45
C VAL A 263 -3.85 -31.85 -11.96
N LEU A 264 -4.55 -31.17 -11.06
CA LEU A 264 -5.08 -29.84 -11.33
C LEU A 264 -4.04 -28.83 -10.85
N SER A 265 -3.65 -27.89 -11.71
CA SER A 265 -2.68 -26.86 -11.39
C SER A 265 -3.20 -25.49 -11.78
N LEU A 266 -2.80 -24.46 -11.04
CA LEU A 266 -3.12 -23.08 -11.39
C LEU A 266 -2.20 -22.57 -12.51
N ASP A 267 -2.78 -21.86 -13.48
CA ASP A 267 -2.04 -21.12 -14.50
C ASP A 267 -1.68 -19.72 -13.98
N GLY A 268 -0.74 -19.65 -13.03
CA GLY A 268 -0.31 -18.39 -12.43
C GLY A 268 0.40 -18.54 -11.08
N ALA A 269 0.99 -17.45 -10.61
CA ALA A 269 1.62 -17.38 -9.30
C ALA A 269 0.76 -16.53 -8.36
N TYR A 270 0.33 -17.13 -7.25
CA TYR A 270 -0.51 -16.51 -6.24
C TYR A 270 0.21 -16.57 -4.88
N THR A 271 -0.05 -15.59 -4.02
CA THR A 271 0.55 -15.52 -2.68
C THR A 271 -0.08 -16.53 -1.74
N THR A 272 -1.40 -16.70 -1.81
CA THR A 272 -2.12 -17.74 -1.07
C THR A 272 -3.14 -18.42 -1.98
N THR A 273 -3.41 -19.69 -1.72
CA THR A 273 -4.39 -20.50 -2.45
C THR A 273 -5.13 -21.40 -1.47
N GLU A 274 -6.40 -21.65 -1.73
CA GLU A 274 -7.25 -22.55 -0.96
C GLU A 274 -8.17 -23.32 -1.91
N TRP A 275 -7.97 -24.63 -2.01
CA TRP A 275 -8.81 -25.53 -2.79
C TRP A 275 -10.01 -26.03 -1.99
N SER A 276 -11.08 -26.45 -2.67
CA SER A 276 -12.25 -27.11 -2.04
C SER A 276 -11.89 -28.37 -1.24
N THR A 277 -10.73 -28.97 -1.51
CA THR A 277 -10.15 -30.10 -0.78
C THR A 277 -9.47 -29.70 0.54
N GLY A 278 -9.33 -28.40 0.82
CA GLY A 278 -8.56 -27.85 1.93
C GLY A 278 -7.06 -27.73 1.69
N SER A 279 -6.57 -28.04 0.48
CA SER A 279 -5.16 -27.87 0.12
C SER A 279 -4.80 -26.40 -0.11
N ALA A 280 -3.58 -26.01 0.27
CA ALA A 280 -3.04 -24.67 0.06
C ALA A 280 -1.89 -24.60 -0.97
N GLY A 281 -1.71 -25.65 -1.76
CA GLY A 281 -0.69 -25.68 -2.82
C GLY A 281 -1.20 -25.14 -4.16
N GLY A 282 -0.29 -24.72 -5.04
CA GLY A 282 -0.63 -24.30 -6.43
C GLY A 282 -1.11 -25.44 -7.34
N SER A 283 -1.16 -26.66 -6.84
CA SER A 283 -1.72 -27.82 -7.51
C SER A 283 -2.29 -28.84 -6.52
N ILE A 284 -3.24 -29.64 -6.99
CA ILE A 284 -3.80 -30.78 -6.26
C ILE A 284 -3.84 -32.03 -7.13
N GLU A 285 -3.72 -33.19 -6.49
CA GLU A 285 -3.99 -34.49 -7.12
C GLU A 285 -5.43 -34.89 -6.82
N VAL A 286 -6.18 -35.20 -7.88
CA VAL A 286 -7.60 -35.54 -7.81
C VAL A 286 -7.81 -37.00 -8.22
N TYR A 287 -8.64 -37.70 -7.45
CA TYR A 287 -8.88 -39.15 -7.57
C TYR A 287 -10.35 -39.49 -7.86
N GLU A 288 -11.27 -38.54 -7.71
CA GLU A 288 -12.70 -38.72 -7.90
C GLU A 288 -13.23 -37.65 -8.88
N PRO A 289 -14.21 -37.97 -9.75
CA PRO A 289 -14.86 -36.96 -10.56
C PRO A 289 -15.75 -36.06 -9.70
N GLY A 290 -15.97 -34.83 -10.16
CA GLY A 290 -16.78 -33.84 -9.45
C GLY A 290 -16.27 -32.42 -9.66
N PHE A 291 -16.87 -31.48 -8.93
CA PHE A 291 -16.50 -30.07 -9.00
C PHE A 291 -15.38 -29.75 -8.02
N TYR A 292 -14.34 -29.09 -8.54
CA TYR A 292 -13.22 -28.60 -7.77
C TYR A 292 -13.12 -27.09 -7.94
N SER A 293 -13.18 -26.36 -6.83
CA SER A 293 -13.03 -24.91 -6.80
C SER A 293 -11.75 -24.51 -6.08
N VAL A 294 -11.22 -23.35 -6.42
CA VAL A 294 -10.04 -22.76 -5.79
C VAL A 294 -10.24 -21.27 -5.61
N SER A 295 -9.88 -20.78 -4.43
CA SER A 295 -9.73 -19.35 -4.13
C SER A 295 -8.25 -19.02 -4.09
N ALA A 296 -7.83 -17.97 -4.76
CA ALA A 296 -6.43 -17.54 -4.79
C ALA A 296 -6.31 -16.05 -4.50
N THR A 297 -5.29 -15.66 -3.74
CA THR A 297 -4.99 -14.27 -3.41
C THR A 297 -3.64 -13.88 -4.01
N ASP A 298 -3.59 -12.73 -4.65
CA ASP A 298 -2.35 -12.20 -5.23
C ASP A 298 -1.49 -11.44 -4.20
N ALA A 299 -0.38 -10.86 -4.66
CA ALA A 299 0.54 -10.11 -3.81
C ALA A 299 -0.03 -8.77 -3.29
N ASN A 300 -1.07 -8.25 -3.94
CA ASN A 300 -1.77 -7.03 -3.53
C ASN A 300 -2.92 -7.31 -2.56
N GLY A 301 -3.16 -8.58 -2.21
CA GLY A 301 -4.23 -9.00 -1.30
C GLY A 301 -5.59 -9.16 -1.98
N CYS A 302 -5.65 -9.06 -3.32
CA CYS A 302 -6.89 -9.24 -4.07
C CYS A 302 -7.18 -10.73 -4.26
N THR A 303 -8.46 -11.10 -4.16
CA THR A 303 -8.90 -12.49 -4.27
C THR A 303 -9.60 -12.75 -5.60
N GLY A 304 -9.40 -13.96 -6.12
CA GLY A 304 -10.10 -14.48 -7.28
C GLY A 304 -10.47 -15.94 -7.06
N SER A 305 -11.42 -16.46 -7.84
CA SER A 305 -11.86 -17.85 -7.72
C SER A 305 -12.11 -18.49 -9.07
N ALA A 306 -11.88 -19.79 -9.16
CA ALA A 306 -12.21 -20.61 -10.33
C ALA A 306 -12.83 -21.94 -9.91
N GLU A 307 -13.57 -22.56 -10.83
CA GLU A 307 -14.15 -23.89 -10.68
C GLU A 307 -13.92 -24.70 -11.96
N VAL A 308 -13.70 -26.01 -11.79
CA VAL A 308 -13.60 -26.97 -12.90
C VAL A 308 -14.36 -28.25 -12.55
N GLU A 309 -15.03 -28.84 -13.54
CA GLU A 309 -15.65 -30.16 -13.41
C GLU A 309 -14.69 -31.24 -13.92
N VAL A 310 -14.33 -32.18 -13.05
CA VAL A 310 -13.53 -33.36 -13.42
C VAL A 310 -14.49 -34.45 -13.86
N GLY A 311 -14.45 -34.78 -15.15
CA GLY A 311 -15.25 -35.83 -15.77
C GLY A 311 -14.65 -37.23 -15.60
N MET A 312 -15.40 -38.23 -16.05
CA MET A 312 -14.86 -39.56 -16.32
C MET A 312 -14.69 -39.77 -17.82
N CYS A 313 -13.63 -40.46 -18.22
CA CYS A 313 -13.45 -40.84 -19.62
C CYS A 313 -14.56 -41.80 -20.06
N THR A 314 -15.40 -41.38 -21.00
CA THR A 314 -16.36 -42.26 -21.66
C THR A 314 -15.67 -42.99 -22.82
N ALA A 315 -15.81 -44.32 -22.87
CA ALA A 315 -15.33 -45.09 -24.02
C ALA A 315 -16.06 -44.63 -25.31
N PRO A 316 -15.36 -44.52 -26.46
CA PRO A 316 -16.01 -44.20 -27.72
C PRO A 316 -17.07 -45.25 -28.05
N SER A 317 -18.30 -44.83 -28.33
CA SER A 317 -19.35 -45.74 -28.80
C SER A 317 -18.99 -46.24 -30.20
N LEU A 318 -18.77 -47.55 -30.33
CA LEU A 318 -18.51 -48.21 -31.61
C LEU A 318 -19.81 -48.32 -32.41
N GLU A 319 -20.06 -47.35 -33.29
CA GLU A 319 -21.09 -47.44 -34.33
C GLU A 319 -20.58 -48.36 -35.45
N ILE A 320 -20.86 -49.67 -35.35
CA ILE A 320 -20.58 -50.61 -36.44
C ILE A 320 -21.65 -50.39 -37.52
N THR A 321 -21.34 -49.54 -38.51
CA THR A 321 -22.15 -49.48 -39.73
C THR A 321 -21.89 -50.77 -40.51
N SER A 322 -22.89 -51.64 -40.58
CA SER A 322 -22.80 -52.87 -41.36
C SER A 322 -22.58 -52.53 -42.84
N CYS A 323 -21.55 -53.12 -43.45
CA CYS A 323 -21.28 -52.93 -44.88
C CYS A 323 -22.35 -53.72 -45.66
N SER A 324 -23.16 -53.05 -46.48
CA SER A 324 -24.13 -53.74 -47.33
C SER A 324 -23.39 -54.59 -48.36
N LEU A 325 -23.60 -55.89 -48.32
CA LEU A 325 -22.98 -56.87 -49.20
C LEU A 325 -23.64 -56.81 -50.59
N ASN A 326 -23.30 -55.80 -51.38
CA ASN A 326 -23.66 -55.72 -52.81
C ASN A 326 -22.38 -55.74 -53.65
N HIS A 327 -21.73 -56.89 -53.72
CA HIS A 327 -20.91 -57.22 -54.88
C HIS A 327 -21.53 -58.43 -55.59
N LEU A 328 -22.30 -58.10 -56.62
CA LEU A 328 -22.91 -59.01 -57.58
C LEU A 328 -21.84 -59.94 -58.16
N PHE A 329 -22.04 -61.25 -58.01
CA PHE A 329 -21.44 -62.26 -58.86
C PHE A 329 -21.83 -61.96 -60.31
N THR A 330 -20.86 -61.63 -61.16
CA THR A 330 -21.07 -61.60 -62.62
C THR A 330 -20.51 -62.90 -63.19
N THR A 331 -21.40 -63.70 -63.78
CA THR A 331 -21.13 -65.00 -64.41
C THR A 331 -20.27 -64.88 -65.65
N ALA A 332 -19.33 -65.80 -65.78
CA ALA A 332 -18.56 -66.06 -66.99
C ALA A 332 -19.46 -66.61 -68.12
N LEU A 333 -19.23 -66.14 -69.34
CA LEU A 333 -19.38 -66.84 -70.62
C LEU A 333 -18.54 -66.14 -71.69
#